data_AF-A0A4R5XR22-F1
#
_entry.id   AF-A0A4R5XR22-F1
#
_cell.length_a   1.000
_cell.length_b   1.000
_cell.length_c   1.000
_cell.angle_alpha   90.00
_cell.angle_beta   90.00
_cell.angle_gamma   90.00
#
_symmetry.space_group_name_H-M   'P 1'
#
loop_
_entity.id
_entity.type
_entity.pdbx_description
1 polymer ?
#
loop_
_entity_poly.entity_id
_entity_poly.type
_entity_poly.pdbx_seq_one_letter_code
_entity_poly.pdbx_strand_id
1 'polypeptide(L)'
;MKLVLGTAVAAAILVGGAAVGIQAGHSNAQTPVPRTPVADRPIGGYEGWWNSTPLSGSTEGLPQETVTVNTRTGKIVDAFNRATKSTLISDVDYELVPDPAWPANSIIIIDTASGSVIEDFLIDERGVPLDENGRPLDAPAG
;
A
#
# COMPACT_ATOMS: atom_id res chain seq x y z
N MET A 1 61.04 -42.39 -1.06
CA MET A 1 61.53 -42.02 0.29
C MET A 1 60.81 -40.75 0.73
N LYS A 2 60.33 -40.75 1.99
CA LYS A 2 59.96 -39.62 2.89
C LYS A 2 58.60 -38.92 2.69
N LEU A 3 57.68 -39.29 3.60
CA LEU A 3 56.61 -38.47 4.19
C LEU A 3 57.13 -37.11 4.66
N VAL A 4 56.28 -36.06 4.65
CA VAL A 4 55.85 -35.34 5.87
C VAL A 4 54.46 -34.74 5.66
N LEU A 5 53.55 -35.11 6.56
CA LEU A 5 52.25 -34.55 6.86
C LEU A 5 52.43 -33.29 7.72
N GLY A 6 51.76 -32.18 7.40
CA GLY A 6 51.83 -30.93 8.18
C GLY A 6 50.53 -30.14 8.12
N THR A 7 49.90 -30.00 9.28
CA THR A 7 48.59 -29.44 9.62
C THR A 7 48.35 -27.95 9.32
N ALA A 8 47.13 -27.69 8.84
CA ALA A 8 46.21 -26.57 9.03
C ALA A 8 46.71 -25.21 9.60
N VAL A 9 46.46 -24.13 8.86
CA VAL A 9 45.88 -22.88 9.39
C VAL A 9 44.88 -22.35 8.36
N ALA A 10 43.62 -22.20 8.78
CA ALA A 10 42.58 -21.55 8.02
C ALA A 10 42.73 -20.02 8.10
N ALA A 11 42.65 -19.34 6.96
CA ALA A 11 42.35 -17.92 6.90
C ALA A 11 41.34 -17.70 5.76
N ALA A 12 40.07 -17.57 6.14
CA ALA A 12 39.01 -17.14 5.24
C ALA A 12 39.23 -15.65 4.92
N ILE A 13 39.34 -15.32 3.63
CA ILE A 13 39.17 -13.96 3.15
C ILE A 13 37.98 -13.97 2.19
N LEU A 14 36.84 -13.57 2.72
CA LEU A 14 35.67 -13.13 1.96
C LEU A 14 36.01 -11.80 1.30
N VAL A 15 36.07 -11.75 -0.03
CA VAL A 15 35.83 -10.51 -0.77
C VAL A 15 34.81 -10.82 -1.85
N GLY A 16 33.56 -10.44 -1.55
CA GLY A 16 32.47 -10.40 -2.50
C GLY A 16 32.68 -9.29 -3.52
N GLY A 17 32.20 -9.54 -4.73
CA GLY A 17 32.08 -8.57 -5.81
C GLY A 17 30.97 -9.03 -6.75
N ALA A 18 29.72 -9.00 -6.27
CA ALA A 18 28.56 -9.22 -7.11
C ALA A 18 28.36 -8.00 -8.03
N ALA A 19 28.08 -8.28 -9.30
CA ALA A 19 27.96 -7.32 -10.38
C ALA A 19 26.96 -6.20 -10.07
N VAL A 20 27.39 -4.94 -10.23
CA VAL A 20 26.52 -3.76 -10.20
C VAL A 20 25.84 -3.63 -11.57
N GLY A 21 24.60 -4.07 -11.66
CA GLY A 21 23.69 -3.73 -12.76
C GLY A 21 23.07 -2.36 -12.48
N ILE A 22 23.50 -1.33 -13.23
CA ILE A 22 22.88 0.00 -13.19
C ILE A 22 21.66 -0.05 -14.09
N GLN A 23 20.47 -0.35 -13.54
CA GLN A 23 19.21 -0.08 -14.21
C GLN A 23 18.72 1.29 -13.76
N ALA A 24 19.00 2.31 -14.58
CA ALA A 24 18.39 3.62 -14.47
C ALA A 24 16.89 3.50 -14.82
N GLY A 25 16.08 3.13 -13.83
CA GLY A 25 14.64 3.30 -13.87
C GLY A 25 14.32 4.75 -13.51
N HIS A 26 13.78 5.50 -14.45
CA HIS A 26 13.17 6.79 -14.18
C HIS A 26 11.92 6.57 -13.33
N SER A 27 12.09 6.49 -12.01
CA SER A 27 10.98 6.60 -11.07
C SER A 27 10.53 8.04 -11.06
N ASN A 28 9.55 8.38 -11.89
CA ASN A 28 8.63 9.48 -11.57
C ASN A 28 7.79 9.02 -10.38
N ALA A 29 8.42 8.90 -9.21
CA ALA A 29 7.74 8.77 -7.93
C ALA A 29 7.15 10.13 -7.63
N GLN A 30 6.00 10.41 -8.25
CA GLN A 30 5.18 11.54 -7.85
C GLN A 30 4.70 11.21 -6.44
N THR A 31 5.18 11.96 -5.46
CA THR A 31 4.71 11.87 -4.09
C THR A 31 3.18 11.98 -4.13
N PRO A 32 2.44 10.99 -3.63
CA PRO A 32 0.99 11.09 -3.57
C PRO A 32 0.61 12.34 -2.78
N VAL A 33 -0.25 13.17 -3.37
CA VAL A 33 -0.85 14.31 -2.68
C VAL A 33 -2.16 13.80 -2.09
N PRO A 34 -2.33 13.83 -0.76
CA PRO A 34 -3.55 13.35 -0.11
C PRO A 34 -4.79 14.02 -0.72
N ARG A 35 -5.78 13.22 -1.14
CA ARG A 35 -7.08 13.73 -1.64
C ARG A 35 -8.13 13.62 -0.56
N THR A 36 -9.02 14.60 -0.49
CA THR A 36 -10.11 14.62 0.48
C THR A 36 -11.27 13.74 -0.02
N PRO A 37 -11.84 12.86 0.83
CA PRO A 37 -13.07 12.14 0.51
C PRO A 37 -14.28 13.07 0.33
N VAL A 38 -15.31 12.60 -0.39
CA VAL A 38 -16.53 13.37 -0.67
C VAL A 38 -17.39 13.47 0.60
N ALA A 39 -17.63 14.69 1.10
CA ALA A 39 -18.25 14.96 2.39
C ALA A 39 -19.73 14.53 2.55
N ASP A 40 -20.50 14.44 1.45
CA ASP A 40 -21.97 14.28 1.51
C ASP A 40 -22.47 12.82 1.55
N ARG A 41 -21.65 11.85 1.97
CA ARG A 41 -22.08 10.46 2.11
C ARG A 41 -21.71 9.91 3.49
N PRO A 42 -22.70 9.48 4.31
CA PRO A 42 -22.40 8.65 5.46
C PRO A 42 -21.97 7.28 4.93
N ILE A 43 -20.66 7.10 4.81
CA ILE A 43 -20.05 5.89 4.28
C ILE A 43 -19.68 4.99 5.47
N GLY A 44 -20.20 3.77 5.47
CA GLY A 44 -19.71 2.70 6.34
C GLY A 44 -18.44 2.10 5.76
N GLY A 45 -17.31 2.81 5.88
CA GLY A 45 -16.03 2.40 5.29
C GLY A 45 -15.31 3.54 4.56
N TYR A 46 -14.35 3.18 3.71
CA TYR A 46 -13.59 4.13 2.90
C TYR A 46 -13.91 3.93 1.42
N GLU A 47 -15.04 4.49 0.97
CA GLU A 47 -15.52 4.34 -0.41
C GLU A 47 -14.89 5.37 -1.35
N GLY A 48 -14.68 4.99 -2.60
CA GLY A 48 -14.09 5.86 -3.61
C GLY A 48 -14.27 5.34 -5.03
N TRP A 49 -13.46 5.87 -5.95
CA TRP A 49 -13.52 5.44 -7.35
C TRP A 49 -12.97 4.00 -7.53
N TRP A 50 -12.05 3.58 -6.66
CA TRP A 50 -11.38 2.27 -6.69
C TRP A 50 -12.34 1.10 -6.45
N ASN A 51 -13.42 1.29 -5.68
CA ASN A 51 -14.44 0.28 -5.41
C ASN A 51 -15.81 0.59 -6.06
N SER A 52 -15.90 1.65 -6.86
CA SER A 52 -17.11 2.03 -7.59
C SER A 52 -17.19 1.41 -9.00
N THR A 53 -18.39 1.42 -9.59
CA THR A 53 -18.60 1.17 -11.02
C THR A 53 -18.94 2.49 -11.72
N PRO A 54 -18.19 2.92 -12.75
CA PRO A 54 -18.49 4.15 -13.48
C PRO A 54 -19.87 4.13 -14.15
N LEU A 55 -20.46 5.31 -14.37
CA LEU A 55 -21.77 5.45 -15.04
C LEU A 55 -21.78 4.87 -16.47
N SER A 56 -20.63 4.87 -17.15
CA SER A 56 -20.49 4.24 -18.47
C SER A 56 -20.62 2.72 -18.44
N GLY A 57 -20.54 2.11 -17.25
CA GLY A 57 -20.49 0.66 -17.05
C GLY A 57 -19.13 0.04 -17.40
N SER A 58 -18.20 0.79 -18.01
CA SER A 58 -16.86 0.28 -18.31
C SER A 58 -16.01 0.23 -17.04
N THR A 59 -15.37 -0.90 -16.81
CA THR A 59 -14.40 -1.11 -15.73
C THR A 59 -12.97 -1.26 -16.26
N GLU A 60 -12.74 -0.90 -17.52
CA GLU A 60 -11.41 -0.92 -18.12
C GLU A 60 -10.48 0.03 -17.35
N GLY A 61 -9.28 -0.46 -17.02
CA GLY A 61 -8.27 0.29 -16.26
C GLY A 61 -8.56 0.45 -14.76
N LEU A 62 -9.67 -0.08 -14.25
CA LEU A 62 -9.93 -0.10 -12.80
C LEU A 62 -9.24 -1.31 -12.15
N PRO A 63 -8.79 -1.18 -10.89
CA PRO A 63 -8.27 -2.31 -10.14
C PRO A 63 -9.35 -3.40 -10.03
N GLN A 64 -8.93 -4.64 -10.21
CA GLN A 64 -9.82 -5.80 -10.09
C GLN A 64 -10.07 -6.13 -8.63
N GLU A 65 -9.11 -5.86 -7.77
CA GLU A 65 -9.20 -6.12 -6.35
C GLU A 65 -8.34 -5.10 -5.59
N THR A 66 -8.87 -4.62 -4.47
CA THR A 66 -8.17 -3.65 -3.63
C THR A 66 -8.28 -4.03 -2.16
N VAL A 67 -7.25 -3.67 -1.39
CA VAL A 67 -7.31 -3.65 0.08
C VAL A 67 -7.12 -2.24 0.60
N THR A 68 -7.79 -1.94 1.70
CA THR A 68 -7.70 -0.69 2.42
C THR A 68 -6.95 -0.93 3.71
N VAL A 69 -5.86 -0.21 3.94
CA VAL A 69 -4.99 -0.41 5.09
C VAL A 69 -4.97 0.83 5.97
N ASN A 70 -5.15 0.63 7.27
CA ASN A 70 -4.94 1.66 8.26
C ASN A 70 -3.48 1.63 8.70
N THR A 71 -2.70 2.63 8.29
CA THR A 71 -1.25 2.66 8.53
C THR A 71 -0.88 2.89 9.99
N ARG A 72 -1.80 3.46 10.80
CA ARG A 72 -1.62 3.59 12.25
C ARG A 72 -1.61 2.24 12.95
N THR A 73 -2.44 1.30 12.48
CA THR A 73 -2.60 -0.03 13.11
C THR A 73 -1.89 -1.14 12.35
N GLY A 74 -1.48 -0.90 11.10
CA GLY A 74 -0.89 -1.89 10.22
C GLY A 74 -1.86 -3.00 9.80
N LYS A 75 -3.17 -2.70 9.78
CA LYS A 75 -4.22 -3.69 9.49
C LYS A 75 -4.97 -3.36 8.21
N ILE A 76 -5.35 -4.39 7.47
CA ILE A 76 -6.41 -4.29 6.47
C ILE A 76 -7.73 -4.05 7.22
N VAL A 77 -8.45 -3.02 6.82
CA VAL A 77 -9.72 -2.60 7.44
C VAL A 77 -10.90 -2.70 6.49
N ASP A 78 -10.64 -2.82 5.19
CA ASP A 78 -11.66 -3.01 4.15
C ASP A 78 -11.02 -3.67 2.92
N ALA A 79 -11.84 -4.24 2.05
CA ALA A 79 -11.42 -4.83 0.79
C ALA A 79 -12.52 -4.72 -0.26
N PHE A 80 -12.16 -4.83 -1.54
CA PHE A 80 -13.15 -4.94 -2.61
C PHE A 80 -12.63 -5.84 -3.72
N ASN A 81 -13.42 -6.85 -4.08
CA ASN A 81 -13.16 -7.70 -5.24
C ASN A 81 -14.23 -7.43 -6.32
N ARG A 82 -13.81 -6.89 -7.45
CA ARG A 82 -14.70 -6.44 -8.54
C ARG A 82 -15.35 -7.60 -9.28
N ALA A 83 -14.69 -8.76 -9.33
CA ALA A 83 -15.19 -9.94 -10.04
C ALA A 83 -16.37 -10.57 -9.29
N THR A 84 -16.28 -10.65 -7.96
CA THR A 84 -17.33 -11.23 -7.10
C THR A 84 -18.29 -10.19 -6.51
N LYS A 85 -17.92 -8.90 -6.57
CA LYS A 85 -18.59 -7.80 -5.86
C LYS A 85 -18.55 -7.96 -4.33
N SER A 86 -17.57 -8.70 -3.81
CA SER A 86 -17.40 -8.86 -2.37
C SER A 86 -16.65 -7.67 -1.76
N THR A 87 -17.04 -7.32 -0.53
CA THR A 87 -16.31 -6.37 0.34
C THR A 87 -15.69 -7.08 1.55
N LEU A 88 -15.74 -8.41 1.59
CA LEU A 88 -15.17 -9.17 2.70
C LEU A 88 -13.65 -9.26 2.54
N ILE A 89 -12.92 -8.90 3.60
CA ILE A 89 -11.45 -9.04 3.66
C ILE A 89 -11.03 -10.51 3.45
N SER A 90 -11.84 -11.46 3.92
CA SER A 90 -11.59 -12.90 3.77
C SER A 90 -11.61 -13.40 2.33
N ASP A 91 -12.19 -12.62 1.41
CA ASP A 91 -12.37 -13.01 0.01
C ASP A 91 -11.23 -12.48 -0.88
N VAL A 92 -10.24 -11.81 -0.28
CA VAL A 92 -9.06 -11.25 -0.94
C VAL A 92 -7.81 -11.96 -0.45
N ASP A 93 -7.08 -12.61 -1.36
CA ASP A 93 -5.82 -13.29 -1.05
C ASP A 93 -4.64 -12.32 -1.18
N TYR A 94 -4.47 -11.48 -0.16
CA TYR A 94 -3.41 -10.47 -0.13
C TYR A 94 -2.64 -10.50 1.19
N GLU A 95 -1.34 -10.83 1.11
CA GLU A 95 -0.43 -10.76 2.25
C GLU A 95 0.10 -9.33 2.41
N LEU A 96 -0.39 -8.63 3.44
CA LEU A 96 0.06 -7.28 3.74
C LEU A 96 1.50 -7.29 4.27
N VAL A 97 2.41 -6.63 3.54
CA VAL A 97 3.77 -6.33 4.00
C VAL A 97 3.86 -4.83 4.29
N PRO A 98 3.91 -4.41 5.57
CA PRO A 98 4.01 -3.00 5.91
C PRO A 98 5.27 -2.34 5.37
N ASP A 99 5.11 -1.17 4.72
CA ASP A 99 6.21 -0.34 4.25
C ASP A 99 6.42 0.85 5.20
N PRO A 100 7.63 1.05 5.78
CA PRO A 100 7.92 2.20 6.62
C PRO A 100 7.86 3.55 5.89
N ALA A 101 7.84 3.57 4.55
CA ALA A 101 7.65 4.78 3.76
C ALA A 101 6.19 5.23 3.64
N TRP A 102 5.22 4.40 4.06
CA TRP A 102 3.81 4.79 4.03
C TRP A 102 3.51 5.97 4.95
N PRO A 103 2.56 6.86 4.56
CA PRO A 103 2.19 7.98 5.40
C PRO A 103 1.58 7.47 6.72
N ALA A 104 2.11 7.95 7.84
CA ALA A 104 1.59 7.63 9.16
C ALA A 104 0.23 8.30 9.38
N ASN A 105 -0.63 7.67 10.18
CA ASN A 105 -1.97 8.18 10.50
C ASN A 105 -2.86 8.37 9.27
N SER A 106 -2.74 7.43 8.32
CA SER A 106 -3.46 7.47 7.06
C SER A 106 -4.23 6.19 6.81
N ILE A 107 -5.11 6.29 5.83
CA ILE A 107 -5.59 5.17 5.05
C ILE A 107 -4.81 5.16 3.74
N ILE A 108 -4.45 3.96 3.30
CA ILE A 108 -3.95 3.72 1.94
C ILE A 108 -4.82 2.66 1.28
N ILE A 109 -5.01 2.81 -0.04
CA ILE A 109 -5.70 1.85 -0.89
C ILE A 109 -4.64 1.22 -1.80
N ILE A 110 -4.60 -0.11 -1.83
CA ILE A 110 -3.62 -0.88 -2.60
C ILE A 110 -4.37 -1.67 -3.67
N ASP A 111 -3.89 -1.61 -4.91
CA ASP A 111 -4.25 -2.58 -5.96
C ASP A 111 -3.49 -3.89 -5.71
N THR A 112 -4.22 -4.97 -5.40
CA THR A 112 -3.59 -6.23 -4.95
C THR A 112 -2.80 -6.91 -6.06
N ALA A 113 -3.15 -6.68 -7.32
CA ALA A 113 -2.48 -7.27 -8.47
C ALA A 113 -1.05 -6.73 -8.63
N SER A 114 -0.84 -5.44 -8.36
CA SER A 114 0.45 -4.77 -8.49
C SER A 114 1.17 -4.53 -7.15
N GLY A 115 0.44 -4.58 -6.03
CA GLY A 115 0.92 -4.17 -4.72
C GLY A 115 1.14 -2.66 -4.58
N SER A 116 0.66 -1.87 -5.55
CA SER A 116 0.88 -0.41 -5.56
C SER A 116 -0.19 0.32 -4.75
N VAL A 117 0.23 1.34 -4.00
CA VAL A 117 -0.70 2.31 -3.40
C VAL A 117 -1.29 3.18 -4.51
N ILE A 118 -2.62 3.18 -4.62
CA ILE A 118 -3.37 3.90 -5.66
C ILE A 118 -4.15 5.11 -5.12
N GLU A 119 -4.32 5.21 -3.80
CA GLU A 119 -4.89 6.35 -3.11
C GLU A 119 -4.40 6.36 -1.65
N ASP A 120 -4.28 7.54 -1.06
CA ASP A 120 -4.04 7.72 0.36
C ASP A 120 -4.66 9.02 0.88
N PHE A 121 -5.00 9.03 2.17
CA PHE A 121 -5.48 10.23 2.87
C PHE A 121 -5.27 10.12 4.38
N LEU A 122 -5.08 11.29 5.00
CA LEU A 122 -4.93 11.41 6.45
C LEU A 122 -6.26 11.16 7.18
N ILE A 123 -6.16 10.58 8.37
CA ILE A 123 -7.31 10.38 9.27
C ILE A 123 -7.02 10.91 10.67
N ASP A 124 -8.06 11.37 11.36
CA ASP A 124 -7.99 11.73 12.78
C ASP A 124 -7.87 10.49 13.70
N GLU A 125 -7.88 10.69 15.01
CA GLU A 125 -7.83 9.61 16.01
C GLU A 125 -9.03 8.67 15.94
N ARG A 126 -10.19 9.16 15.49
CA ARG A 126 -11.42 8.39 15.33
C ARG A 126 -11.46 7.59 14.02
N GLY A 127 -10.56 7.88 13.08
CA GLY A 127 -10.55 7.30 11.73
C GLY A 127 -11.33 8.12 10.71
N VAL A 128 -11.68 9.37 11.01
CA VAL A 128 -12.37 10.25 10.07
C VAL A 128 -11.34 10.88 9.14
N PRO A 129 -11.56 10.86 7.81
CA PRO A 129 -10.68 11.54 6.86
C PRO A 129 -10.59 13.05 7.14
N LEU A 130 -9.41 13.61 6.91
CA LEU A 130 -9.15 15.03 7.07
C LEU A 130 -9.27 15.79 5.75
N ASP A 131 -9.71 17.05 5.83
CA ASP A 131 -9.63 18.02 4.74
C ASP A 131 -8.20 18.55 4.54
N GLU A 132 -8.01 19.41 3.54
CA GLU A 132 -6.72 20.07 3.24
C GLU A 132 -6.19 20.96 4.38
N ASN A 133 -7.07 21.37 5.31
CA ASN A 133 -6.74 22.18 6.47
C ASN A 133 -6.55 21.32 7.74
N GLY A 134 -6.56 19.99 7.61
CA GLY A 134 -6.44 19.06 8.72
C GLY A 134 -7.69 18.95 9.60
N ARG A 135 -8.86 19.40 9.12
CA ARG A 135 -10.13 19.30 9.84
C ARG A 135 -10.85 18.00 9.46
N PRO A 136 -11.45 17.28 10.41
CA PRO A 136 -12.27 16.11 10.08
C PRO A 136 -13.41 16.48 9.13
N LEU A 137 -13.67 15.65 8.12
CA LEU A 137 -14.74 15.88 7.14
C LEU A 137 -16.16 15.82 7.73
N ASP A 138 -16.33 15.25 8.91
CA ASP A 138 -17.60 15.22 9.63
C ASP A 138 -17.79 16.45 10.55
N ALA A 139 -16.82 17.37 10.59
CA ALA A 139 -16.93 18.57 11.40
C ALA A 139 -17.99 19.52 10.82
N PRO A 140 -18.79 20.19 11.66
CA PRO A 140 -19.74 21.19 11.18
C PRO A 140 -19.00 22.31 10.44
N ALA A 141 -19.50 22.70 9.26
CA ALA A 141 -19.01 23.87 8.55
C ALA A 141 -19.18 25.09 9.46
N GLY A 142 -18.04 25.66 9.89
CA GLY A 142 -17.98 26.83 10.76
C GLY A 142 -18.27 28.14 10.02
#